data_AF-A0A252BSG4-F1
#
_entry.id   AF-A0A252BSG4-F1
#
_cell.length_a   1.000
_cell.length_b   1.000
_cell.length_c   1.000
_cell.angle_alpha   90.00
_cell.angle_beta   90.00
_cell.angle_gamma   90.00
#
_symmetry.space_group_name_H-M   'P 1'
#
loop_
_entity.id
_entity.type
_entity.pdbx_description
1 polymer ?
#
loop_
_entity_poly.entity_id
_entity_poly.type
_entity_poly.pdbx_seq_one_letter_code
_entity_poly.pdbx_strand_id
1 'polypeptide(L)'
;MNIHCAWCERDIHDKAHAPYCSARCEKKASKALAAINAPQTALQRETRIIRSTLVSLVAFITLTLSLRILAGSPPPPETPDLPQLTASPTADEGSAPYKAGQLARTQWNRWLSGQHAERRKGALYWLNAVAGQHAKQCDGTVEFALGCFDAHRHMSSIETQLAISPAFRAGWDNP
;
A
#
# COMPACT_ATOMS: atom_id res chain seq x y z
N MET A 1 0.04 31.16 17.47
CA MET A 1 0.16 30.15 16.39
C MET A 1 1.13 30.72 15.37
N ASN A 2 2.31 30.11 15.21
CA ASN A 2 3.23 30.50 14.15
C ASN A 2 2.74 29.87 12.84
N ILE A 3 2.58 30.67 11.80
CA ILE A 3 2.19 30.17 10.49
C ILE A 3 3.49 29.86 9.73
N HIS A 4 3.64 28.60 9.30
CA HIS A 4 4.81 28.16 8.55
C HIS A 4 4.59 28.28 7.04
N CYS A 5 5.67 28.58 6.32
CA CYS A 5 5.69 28.67 4.87
C CYS A 5 5.40 27.31 4.23
N ALA A 6 4.38 27.24 3.37
CA ALA A 6 3.99 26.02 2.67
C ALA A 6 5.07 25.45 1.72
N TRP A 7 6.15 26.20 1.43
CA TRP A 7 7.21 25.78 0.53
C TRP A 7 8.54 25.42 1.23
N CYS A 8 8.92 26.10 2.31
CA CYS A 8 10.21 25.89 2.97
C CYS A 8 10.13 25.80 4.49
N GLU A 9 8.92 25.68 5.05
CA GLU A 9 8.65 25.42 6.47
C GLU A 9 9.17 26.48 7.46
N ARG A 10 9.75 27.58 6.96
CA ARG A 10 10.15 28.73 7.80
C ARG A 10 8.95 29.53 8.27
N ASP A 11 9.11 30.15 9.43
CA ASP A 11 8.11 31.07 10.01
C ASP A 11 7.83 32.24 9.06
N ILE A 12 6.54 32.54 8.89
CA ILE A 12 6.06 33.66 8.10
C ILE A 12 6.05 34.91 8.99
N HIS A 13 7.00 35.81 8.74
CA HIS A 13 7.05 37.11 9.41
C HIS A 13 6.29 38.21 8.64
N ASP A 14 6.08 38.02 7.34
CA ASP A 14 5.39 38.96 6.45
C ASP A 14 4.18 38.28 5.78
N LYS A 15 3.01 38.90 5.89
CA LYS A 15 1.75 38.39 5.35
C LYS A 15 1.53 38.71 3.87
N ALA A 16 2.39 39.54 3.25
CA ALA A 16 2.22 39.95 1.86
C ALA A 16 2.20 38.79 0.85
N HIS A 17 2.87 37.68 1.17
CA HIS A 17 2.99 36.50 0.31
C HIS A 17 2.36 35.23 0.89
N ALA A 18 1.52 35.35 1.93
CA ALA A 18 0.89 34.19 2.57
C ALA A 18 0.15 33.33 1.53
N PRO A 19 0.31 31.99 1.52
CA PRO A 19 0.90 31.12 2.56
C PRO A 19 2.42 30.91 2.48
N TYR A 20 3.16 31.74 1.76
CA TYR A 20 4.61 31.67 1.60
C TYR A 20 5.34 32.76 2.37
N CYS A 21 6.58 32.48 2.81
CA CYS A 21 7.40 33.46 3.54
C CYS A 21 8.06 34.52 2.64
N SER A 22 7.98 34.40 1.31
CA SER A 22 8.60 35.35 0.37
C SER A 22 8.09 35.11 -1.06
N ALA A 23 8.17 36.15 -1.90
CA ALA A 23 7.93 36.08 -3.34
C ALA A 23 8.76 34.98 -4.04
N ARG A 24 9.96 34.68 -3.52
CA ARG A 24 10.82 33.60 -4.05
C ARG A 24 10.19 32.21 -3.83
N CYS A 25 9.59 31.98 -2.67
CA CYS A 25 8.93 30.72 -2.35
C CYS A 25 7.65 30.55 -3.16
N GLU A 26 6.86 31.62 -3.28
CA GLU A 26 5.67 31.68 -4.12
C GLU A 26 5.98 31.35 -5.60
N LYS A 27 7.04 31.95 -6.16
CA LYS A 27 7.47 31.69 -7.54
C LYS A 27 7.94 30.24 -7.77
N LYS A 28 8.56 29.63 -6.75
CA LYS A 28 8.95 28.21 -6.84
C LYS A 28 7.73 27.29 -6.76
N ALA A 29 6.80 27.57 -5.86
CA ALA A 29 5.57 26.81 -5.71
C ALA A 29 4.70 26.85 -6.98
N SER A 30 4.48 28.05 -7.53
CA SER A 30 3.74 28.22 -8.80
C SER A 30 4.41 27.50 -9.97
N LYS A 31 5.75 27.54 -10.08
CA LYS A 31 6.49 26.78 -11.11
C LYS A 31 6.33 25.27 -10.95
N ALA A 32 6.36 24.75 -9.71
CA ALA A 32 6.16 23.34 -9.45
C ALA A 32 4.72 22.90 -9.81
N LEU A 33 3.72 23.70 -9.44
CA LEU A 33 2.33 23.46 -9.82
C LEU A 33 2.13 23.50 -11.34
N ALA A 34 2.77 24.44 -12.02
CA ALA A 34 2.75 24.52 -13.49
C ALA A 34 3.38 23.29 -14.15
N ALA A 35 4.43 22.71 -13.57
CA ALA A 35 5.05 21.49 -14.09
C ALA A 35 4.14 20.26 -13.92
N ILE A 36 3.37 20.19 -12.83
CA ILE A 36 2.40 19.10 -12.59
C ILE A 36 1.20 19.23 -13.53
N ASN A 37 0.71 20.46 -13.72
CA ASN A 37 -0.45 20.75 -14.57
C ASN A 37 -0.08 20.91 -16.04
N ALA A 38 1.21 20.83 -16.40
CA ALA A 38 1.63 20.91 -17.78
C ALA A 38 0.94 19.79 -18.57
N PRO A 39 0.25 20.11 -19.68
CA PRO A 39 -0.42 19.10 -20.48
C PRO A 39 0.63 18.09 -20.94
N GLN A 40 0.44 16.83 -20.53
CA GLN A 40 1.31 15.75 -20.96
C GLN A 40 1.21 15.66 -22.48
N THR A 41 2.35 15.83 -23.14
CA THR A 41 2.43 15.69 -24.60
C THR A 41 1.99 14.28 -24.99
N ALA A 42 1.37 14.13 -26.17
CA ALA A 42 0.87 12.84 -26.64
C ALA A 42 1.93 11.71 -26.56
N LEU A 43 3.20 12.07 -26.76
CA LEU A 43 4.37 11.19 -26.68
C LEU A 43 4.62 10.61 -25.26
N GLN A 44 4.34 11.38 -24.19
CA GLN A 44 4.42 10.91 -22.80
C GLN A 44 3.28 9.95 -22.44
N ARG A 45 2.12 10.13 -23.07
CA ARG A 45 0.96 9.25 -22.88
C ARG A 45 1.18 7.88 -23.52
N GLU A 46 1.72 7.86 -24.74
CA GLU A 46 2.05 6.63 -25.47
C GLU A 46 3.13 5.81 -24.77
N THR A 47 4.20 6.45 -24.30
CA THR A 47 5.30 5.76 -23.59
C THR A 47 4.84 5.12 -22.27
N ARG A 48 3.85 5.69 -21.59
CA ARG A 48 3.26 5.10 -20.38
C ARG A 48 2.38 3.88 -20.69
N ILE A 49 1.61 3.94 -21.79
CA ILE A 49 0.76 2.82 -22.23
C ILE A 49 1.64 1.64 -22.65
N ILE A 50 2.67 1.87 -23.47
CA ILE A 50 3.58 0.82 -23.96
C ILE A 50 4.31 0.12 -22.81
N ARG A 51 4.77 0.87 -21.80
CA ARG A 51 5.41 0.29 -20.61
C ARG A 51 4.42 -0.53 -19.78
N SER A 52 3.18 -0.07 -19.62
CA SER A 52 2.16 -0.81 -18.88
C SER A 52 1.79 -2.13 -19.58
N THR A 53 1.64 -2.12 -20.91
CA THR A 53 1.31 -3.33 -21.68
C THR A 53 2.42 -4.37 -21.67
N LEU A 54 3.69 -3.94 -21.72
CA LEU A 54 4.84 -4.85 -21.65
C LEU A 54 4.93 -5.54 -20.28
N VAL A 55 4.70 -4.80 -19.19
CA VAL A 55 4.70 -5.38 -17.83
C VAL A 55 3.56 -6.39 -17.65
N SER A 56 2.36 -6.08 -18.17
CA SER A 56 1.23 -7.02 -18.12
C SER A 56 1.48 -8.29 -18.94
N LEU A 57 2.08 -8.18 -20.14
CA LEU A 57 2.40 -9.34 -20.97
C LEU A 57 3.41 -10.28 -20.31
N VAL A 58 4.47 -9.74 -19.70
CA VAL A 58 5.47 -10.54 -18.97
C VAL A 58 4.82 -11.27 -17.79
N ALA A 59 3.93 -10.61 -17.05
CA ALA A 59 3.20 -11.23 -15.93
C ALA A 59 2.26 -12.36 -16.38
N PHE A 60 1.59 -12.22 -17.53
CA PHE A 60 0.75 -13.29 -18.09
C PHE A 60 1.56 -14.50 -18.56
N ILE A 61 2.73 -14.28 -19.17
CA ILE A 61 3.60 -15.37 -19.64
C ILE A 61 4.18 -16.15 -18.45
N THR A 62 4.61 -15.48 -17.39
CA THR A 62 5.12 -16.19 -16.19
C THR A 62 4.02 -16.99 -15.50
N LEU A 63 2.81 -16.43 -15.37
CA LEU A 63 1.69 -17.12 -14.71
C LEU A 63 1.23 -18.36 -15.49
N THR A 64 1.17 -18.29 -16.82
CA THR A 64 0.77 -19.43 -17.67
C THR A 64 1.82 -20.54 -17.72
N LEU A 65 3.13 -20.21 -17.68
CA LEU A 65 4.17 -21.23 -17.59
C LEU A 65 4.16 -21.94 -16.23
N SER A 66 3.93 -21.20 -15.13
CA SER A 66 3.84 -21.79 -13.79
C SER A 66 2.67 -22.76 -13.64
N LEU A 67 1.52 -22.47 -14.25
CA LEU A 67 0.37 -23.39 -14.22
C LEU A 67 0.60 -24.68 -15.01
N ARG A 68 1.44 -24.69 -16.06
CA ARG A 68 1.72 -25.92 -16.82
C ARG A 68 2.76 -26.84 -16.19
N ILE A 69 3.61 -26.34 -15.30
CA ILE A 69 4.60 -27.17 -14.60
C ILE A 69 3.96 -27.93 -13.41
N LEU A 70 2.81 -27.47 -12.91
CA LEU A 70 2.11 -28.08 -11.76
C LEU A 70 1.12 -29.20 -12.12
N ALA A 71 0.91 -29.51 -13.40
CA ALA A 71 0.08 -30.62 -13.85
C ALA A 71 0.93 -31.91 -13.94
N GLY A 72 1.36 -32.41 -12.78
CA GLY A 72 1.97 -33.75 -12.64
C GLY A 72 0.97 -34.87 -12.95
N SER A 73 1.48 -36.01 -13.44
CA SER A 73 0.71 -37.21 -13.79
C SER A 73 -0.20 -37.71 -12.65
N PRO A 74 -1.36 -38.31 -12.96
CA PRO A 74 -2.29 -38.80 -11.95
C PRO A 74 -1.71 -40.02 -11.21
N PRO A 75 -1.75 -40.08 -9.86
CA PRO A 75 -1.39 -41.28 -9.12
C PRO A 75 -2.54 -42.32 -9.11
N PRO A 76 -2.23 -43.61 -8.92
CA PRO A 76 -3.20 -44.71 -8.95
C PRO A 76 -4.09 -44.77 -7.70
N PRO A 77 -5.23 -45.49 -7.72
CA PRO A 77 -6.21 -45.48 -6.64
C PRO A 77 -5.97 -46.62 -5.65
N GLU A 78 -5.67 -46.32 -4.39
CA GLU A 78 -5.74 -47.29 -3.29
C GLU A 78 -6.38 -46.67 -2.03
N THR A 79 -7.58 -47.19 -1.76
CA THR A 79 -8.31 -47.52 -0.51
C THR A 79 -8.19 -46.71 0.81
N PRO A 80 -9.30 -46.63 1.59
CA PRO A 80 -9.47 -45.70 2.70
C PRO A 80 -9.09 -46.30 4.06
N ASP A 81 -8.47 -45.49 4.92
CA ASP A 81 -8.57 -45.66 6.38
C ASP A 81 -8.45 -44.30 7.08
N LEU A 82 -9.43 -44.01 7.95
CA LEU A 82 -9.51 -42.89 8.90
C LEU A 82 -8.59 -43.18 10.11
N PRO A 83 -8.10 -42.19 10.90
CA PRO A 83 -8.93 -41.15 11.53
C PRO A 83 -8.34 -39.74 11.66
N GLN A 84 -9.26 -38.80 11.91
CA GLN A 84 -9.10 -37.42 12.38
C GLN A 84 -7.76 -37.06 13.08
N LEU A 85 -7.11 -36.02 12.56
CA LEU A 85 -6.41 -35.03 13.38
C LEU A 85 -6.59 -33.65 12.73
N THR A 86 -7.36 -32.81 13.40
CA THR A 86 -7.35 -31.36 13.27
C THR A 86 -5.93 -30.85 13.52
N ALA A 87 -5.12 -30.75 12.46
CA ALA A 87 -3.92 -29.94 12.50
C ALA A 87 -4.35 -28.48 12.36
N SER A 88 -4.35 -27.75 13.48
CA SER A 88 -4.20 -26.30 13.40
C SER A 88 -2.97 -26.01 12.54
N PRO A 89 -3.03 -25.13 11.54
CA PRO A 89 -1.86 -24.79 10.76
C PRO A 89 -0.92 -24.02 11.70
N THR A 90 0.04 -24.71 12.29
CA THR A 90 1.22 -24.06 12.87
C THR A 90 1.86 -23.31 11.71
N ALA A 91 1.68 -21.99 11.71
CA ALA A 91 2.38 -21.11 10.79
C ALA A 91 3.87 -21.42 10.95
N ASP A 92 4.48 -21.99 9.92
CA ASP A 92 5.91 -22.23 9.91
C ASP A 92 6.60 -20.86 9.99
N GLU A 93 7.07 -20.49 11.18
CA GLU A 93 7.73 -19.22 11.49
C GLU A 93 9.00 -19.02 10.65
N GLY A 94 9.59 -20.11 10.13
CA GLY A 94 10.75 -20.07 9.24
C GLY A 94 10.40 -19.76 7.78
N SER A 95 9.14 -19.88 7.40
CA SER A 95 8.69 -19.86 6.01
C SER A 95 8.82 -18.48 5.35
N ALA A 96 9.01 -18.49 4.03
CA ALA A 96 9.03 -17.28 3.20
C ALA A 96 7.79 -16.37 3.41
N PRO A 97 6.54 -16.88 3.40
CA PRO A 97 5.36 -16.04 3.63
C PRO A 97 5.32 -15.42 5.03
N TYR A 98 5.76 -16.14 6.07
CA TYR A 98 5.83 -15.59 7.44
C TYR A 98 6.77 -14.38 7.51
N LYS A 99 8.00 -14.53 7.00
CA LYS A 99 8.98 -13.43 6.95
C LYS A 99 8.51 -12.26 6.08
N ALA A 100 7.79 -12.54 4.99
CA ALA A 100 7.18 -11.50 4.17
C ALA A 100 6.11 -10.70 4.95
N GLY A 101 5.32 -11.37 5.81
CA GLY A 101 4.37 -10.73 6.73
C GLY A 101 5.05 -9.79 7.73
N GLN A 102 6.14 -10.25 8.37
CA GLN A 102 6.93 -9.43 9.30
C GLN A 102 7.50 -8.19 8.63
N LEU A 103 8.06 -8.35 7.43
CA LEU A 103 8.60 -7.25 6.65
C LEU A 103 7.51 -6.24 6.27
N ALA A 104 6.35 -6.73 5.82
CA ALA A 104 5.21 -5.88 5.49
C ALA A 104 4.72 -5.10 6.72
N ARG A 105 4.63 -5.74 7.88
CA ARG A 105 4.25 -5.08 9.14
C ARG A 105 5.27 -4.03 9.57
N THR A 106 6.55 -4.33 9.45
CA THR A 106 7.63 -3.39 9.75
C THR A 106 7.57 -2.16 8.84
N GLN A 107 7.34 -2.35 7.53
CA GLN A 107 7.19 -1.25 6.58
C GLN A 107 5.95 -0.39 6.90
N TRP A 108 4.82 -1.03 7.20
CA TRP A 108 3.61 -0.35 7.65
C TRP A 108 3.85 0.49 8.90
N ASN A 109 4.48 -0.08 9.93
CA ASN A 109 4.76 0.63 11.19
C ASN A 109 5.69 1.83 10.97
N ARG A 110 6.70 1.70 10.11
CA ARG A 110 7.59 2.80 9.73
C ARG A 110 6.86 3.91 9.00
N TRP A 111 5.97 3.58 8.07
CA TRP A 111 5.18 4.59 7.38
C TRP A 111 4.18 5.27 8.33
N LEU A 112 3.51 4.50 9.18
CA LEU A 112 2.52 4.98 10.13
C LEU A 112 3.13 5.91 11.20
N SER A 113 4.40 5.71 11.58
CA SER A 113 5.08 6.58 12.53
C SER A 113 5.28 8.01 12.02
N GLY A 114 5.34 8.20 10.70
CA GLY A 114 5.34 9.52 10.05
C GLY A 114 3.96 10.15 9.90
N GLN A 115 2.88 9.46 10.29
CA GLN A 115 1.52 10.00 10.30
C GLN A 115 1.18 10.58 11.67
N HIS A 116 0.45 11.69 11.67
CA HIS A 116 0.09 12.42 12.89
C HIS A 116 -1.40 12.76 12.94
N ALA A 117 -1.90 13.03 14.15
CA ALA A 117 -3.26 13.50 14.42
C ALA A 117 -4.36 12.68 13.69
N GLU A 118 -5.33 13.36 13.07
CA GLU A 118 -6.44 12.76 12.34
C GLU A 118 -6.00 11.86 11.19
N ARG A 119 -4.88 12.17 10.53
CA ARG A 119 -4.35 11.34 9.45
C ARG A 119 -3.90 9.97 9.93
N ARG A 120 -3.28 9.90 11.12
CA ARG A 120 -2.94 8.62 11.75
C ARG A 120 -4.19 7.83 12.16
N LYS A 121 -5.23 8.51 12.64
CA LYS A 121 -6.51 7.87 13.00
C LYS A 121 -7.17 7.25 11.76
N GLY A 122 -7.22 7.98 10.64
CA GLY A 122 -7.72 7.47 9.38
C GLY A 122 -6.94 6.25 8.87
N ALA A 123 -5.62 6.28 9.00
CA ALA A 123 -4.78 5.16 8.60
C ALA A 123 -5.05 3.89 9.44
N LEU A 124 -5.18 4.05 10.76
CA LEU A 124 -5.54 2.95 11.67
C LEU A 124 -6.96 2.45 11.44
N TYR A 125 -7.89 3.34 11.10
CA TYR A 125 -9.25 2.98 10.75
C TYR A 125 -9.28 2.05 9.52
N TRP A 126 -8.52 2.36 8.47
CA TRP A 126 -8.41 1.45 7.33
C TRP A 126 -7.85 0.08 7.71
N LEU A 127 -6.82 0.02 8.56
CA LEU A 127 -6.25 -1.25 9.02
C LEU A 127 -7.30 -2.13 9.72
N ASN A 128 -8.15 -1.54 10.55
CA ASN A 128 -9.25 -2.25 11.21
C ASN A 128 -10.31 -2.73 10.20
N ALA A 129 -10.57 -1.97 9.13
CA ALA A 129 -11.43 -2.40 8.03
C ALA A 129 -10.85 -3.62 7.30
N VAL A 130 -9.54 -3.66 7.07
CA VAL A 130 -8.84 -4.81 6.47
C VAL A 130 -8.92 -6.05 7.36
N ALA A 131 -8.90 -5.86 8.68
CA ALA A 131 -9.14 -6.93 9.65
C ALA A 131 -10.61 -7.38 9.74
N GLY A 132 -11.53 -6.76 8.98
CA GLY A 132 -12.95 -7.11 8.94
C GLY A 132 -13.78 -6.55 10.09
N GLN A 133 -13.28 -5.55 10.83
CA GLN A 133 -14.01 -4.97 11.96
C GLN A 133 -15.16 -4.05 11.54
N HIS A 134 -15.10 -3.46 10.34
CA HIS A 134 -16.13 -2.60 9.78
C HIS A 134 -16.00 -2.49 8.25
N ALA A 135 -16.94 -1.76 7.63
CA ALA A 135 -16.91 -1.48 6.20
C ALA A 135 -15.69 -0.62 5.79
N LYS A 136 -15.22 -0.80 4.56
CA LYS A 136 -14.10 -0.07 3.95
C LYS A 136 -14.51 1.32 3.45
N GLN A 137 -15.08 2.14 4.33
CA GLN A 137 -15.45 3.53 4.06
C GLN A 137 -14.41 4.47 4.68
N CYS A 138 -14.22 5.66 4.11
CA CYS A 138 -13.25 6.64 4.62
C CYS A 138 -13.97 7.95 4.94
N ASP A 139 -15.01 7.87 5.77
CA ASP A 139 -15.83 9.02 6.15
C ASP A 139 -15.26 9.71 7.40
N GLY A 140 -15.23 11.04 7.40
CA GLY A 140 -14.69 11.82 8.52
C GLY A 140 -14.22 13.20 8.11
N THR A 141 -13.29 13.78 8.88
CA THR A 141 -12.60 15.02 8.50
C THR A 141 -11.74 14.80 7.26
N VAL A 142 -11.35 15.90 6.60
CA VAL A 142 -10.50 15.83 5.39
C VAL A 142 -9.18 15.11 5.71
N GLU A 143 -8.55 15.43 6.83
CA GLU A 143 -7.28 14.83 7.26
C GLU A 143 -7.44 13.34 7.59
N PHE A 144 -8.56 12.96 8.21
CA PHE A 144 -8.90 11.57 8.47
C PHE A 144 -9.05 10.79 7.16
N ALA A 145 -9.87 11.31 6.24
CA ALA A 145 -10.12 10.67 4.95
C ALA A 145 -8.81 10.50 4.15
N LEU A 146 -7.95 11.52 4.13
CA LEU A 146 -6.62 11.43 3.51
C LEU A 146 -5.77 10.31 4.11
N GLY A 147 -5.73 10.20 5.45
CA GLY A 147 -5.02 9.12 6.12
C GLY A 147 -5.55 7.73 5.79
N CYS A 148 -6.87 7.60 5.71
CA CYS A 148 -7.57 6.37 5.34
C CYS A 148 -7.26 5.95 3.89
N PHE A 149 -7.30 6.89 2.94
CA PHE A 149 -6.96 6.62 1.54
C PHE A 149 -5.47 6.30 1.33
N ASP A 150 -4.58 6.99 2.04
CA ASP A 150 -3.15 6.69 1.98
C ASP A 150 -2.85 5.30 2.54
N ALA A 151 -3.50 4.92 3.65
CA ALA A 151 -3.44 3.56 4.18
C ALA A 151 -3.94 2.51 3.19
N HIS A 152 -5.08 2.74 2.54
CA HIS A 152 -5.59 1.86 1.50
C HIS A 152 -4.56 1.64 0.39
N ARG A 153 -3.97 2.71 -0.13
CA ARG A 153 -2.91 2.60 -1.15
C ARG A 153 -1.74 1.77 -0.65
N HIS A 154 -1.32 1.98 0.59
CA HIS A 154 -0.17 1.28 1.16
C HIS A 154 -0.45 -0.21 1.43
N MET A 155 -1.69 -0.56 1.77
CA MET A 155 -2.10 -1.94 2.06
C MET A 155 -2.55 -2.72 0.82
N SER A 156 -2.97 -2.04 -0.25
CA SER A 156 -3.57 -2.68 -1.45
C SER A 156 -2.74 -3.83 -2.03
N SER A 157 -1.41 -3.75 -1.97
CA SER A 157 -0.49 -4.79 -2.46
C SER A 157 -0.43 -6.04 -1.58
N ILE A 158 -0.80 -5.94 -0.29
CA ILE A 158 -0.70 -7.02 0.71
C ILE A 158 -2.07 -7.50 1.21
N GLU A 159 -3.16 -6.79 0.92
CA GLU A 159 -4.52 -7.17 1.37
C GLU A 159 -4.89 -8.59 0.93
N THR A 160 -4.59 -8.98 -0.31
CA THR A 160 -4.84 -10.35 -0.78
C THR A 160 -4.04 -11.37 0.02
N GLN A 161 -2.76 -11.11 0.31
CA GLN A 161 -1.91 -12.02 1.11
C GLN A 161 -2.40 -12.13 2.56
N LEU A 162 -2.80 -11.00 3.17
CA LEU A 162 -3.43 -10.99 4.49
C LEU A 162 -4.70 -11.83 4.52
N ALA A 163 -5.47 -11.88 3.43
CA ALA A 163 -6.71 -12.64 3.34
C ALA A 163 -6.50 -14.15 3.11
N ILE A 164 -5.54 -14.53 2.25
CA ILE A 164 -5.42 -15.92 1.77
C ILE A 164 -4.30 -16.73 2.43
N SER A 165 -3.30 -16.09 3.04
CA SER A 165 -2.10 -16.77 3.57
C SER A 165 -2.05 -16.69 5.10
N PRO A 166 -2.39 -17.80 5.81
CA PRO A 166 -2.31 -17.85 7.27
C PRO A 166 -0.89 -17.59 7.80
N ALA A 167 0.14 -18.10 7.10
CA ALA A 167 1.53 -17.88 7.47
C ALA A 167 1.94 -16.41 7.32
N PHE A 168 1.50 -15.73 6.25
CA PHE A 168 1.74 -14.29 6.08
C PHE A 168 1.05 -13.48 7.17
N ARG A 169 -0.21 -13.80 7.49
CA ARG A 169 -0.95 -13.14 8.57
C ARG A 169 -0.28 -13.34 9.93
N ALA A 170 0.17 -14.57 10.23
CA ALA A 170 0.90 -14.86 11.46
C ALA A 170 2.19 -14.01 11.57
N GLY A 171 2.95 -13.87 10.48
CA GLY A 171 4.12 -12.99 10.46
C GLY A 171 3.76 -11.50 10.56
N TRP A 172 2.63 -11.08 9.99
CA TRP A 172 2.13 -9.70 10.14
C TRP A 172 1.75 -9.36 11.58
N ASP A 173 1.16 -10.32 12.30
CA ASP A 173 0.74 -10.15 13.69
C ASP A 173 1.93 -10.24 14.67
N ASN A 174 3.05 -10.86 14.25
CA ASN A 174 4.28 -11.04 15.03
C ASN A 174 5.50 -10.39 14.33
N PRO A 175 5.56 -9.05 14.21
CA PRO A 175 6.63 -8.33 13.51
C PRO A 175 8.02 -8.50 14.10
#